data_AF-A0A2S5DBY9-F1
#
_entry.id   AF-A0A2S5DBY9-F1
#
_cell.length_a   1.000
_cell.length_b   1.000
_cell.length_c   1.000
_cell.angle_alpha   90.00
_cell.angle_beta   90.00
_cell.angle_gamma   90.00
#
_symmetry.space_group_name_H-M   'P 1'
#
loop_
_entity.id
_entity.type
_entity.pdbx_description
1 polymer ?
#
loop_
_entity_poly.entity_id
_entity_poly.type
_entity_poly.pdbx_seq_one_letter_code
_entity_poly.pdbx_strand_id
1 'polypeptide(L)' 'GEGEWKRKKHGAEYRRQWRKVHLGIDAETLEIRAIEVTGNGAGDAPILPEWLMPLPADEPVATATLDGAYDTQG' A
#
# COMPACT_ATOMS: atom_id res chain seq x y z
N GLY A 1 6.82 -17.11 4.55
CA GLY A 1 5.82 -16.03 4.78
C GLY A 1 6.22 -15.12 5.94
N GLU A 2 5.53 -14.00 6.16
CA GLU A 2 5.82 -12.97 7.21
C GLU A 2 6.29 -13.54 8.57
N GLY A 3 5.71 -14.66 9.01
CA GLY A 3 6.06 -15.33 10.27
C GLY A 3 7.47 -15.95 10.34
N GLU A 4 8.05 -16.37 9.21
CA GLU A 4 9.37 -17.02 9.18
C GLU A 4 10.52 -16.02 9.25
N TRP A 5 10.41 -14.91 8.52
CA TRP A 5 11.42 -13.85 8.55
C TRP A 5 11.44 -13.14 9.91
N LYS A 6 10.27 -12.90 10.51
CA LYS A 6 10.14 -12.25 11.81
C LYS A 6 10.69 -13.06 12.98
N ARG A 7 10.38 -14.37 13.05
CA ARG A 7 10.92 -15.27 14.10
C ARG A 7 12.45 -15.30 14.05
N LYS A 8 13.04 -15.28 12.85
CA LYS A 8 14.49 -15.27 12.65
C LYS A 8 15.17 -13.99 13.15
N LYS A 9 14.52 -12.83 13.07
CA LYS A 9 15.13 -11.53 13.42
C LYS A 9 14.89 -11.07 14.86
N HIS A 10 13.75 -11.38 15.46
CA HIS A 10 13.32 -10.69 16.69
C HIS A 10 12.87 -11.60 17.85
N GLY A 11 12.95 -12.93 17.71
CA GLY A 11 12.60 -13.84 18.80
C GLY A 11 11.09 -13.90 19.07
N ALA A 12 10.71 -14.08 20.35
CA ALA A 12 9.34 -14.39 20.76
C ALA A 12 8.32 -13.26 20.46
N GLU A 13 7.09 -13.69 20.23
CA GLU A 13 6.04 -12.99 19.48
C GLU A 13 5.31 -11.95 20.36
N TYR A 14 5.73 -10.68 20.30
CA TYR A 14 4.88 -9.57 20.76
C TYR A 14 3.85 -9.23 19.68
N ARG A 15 2.57 -9.01 20.04
CA ARG A 15 1.49 -8.72 19.08
C ARG A 15 1.68 -7.33 18.44
N ARG A 16 2.42 -7.30 17.32
CA ARG A 16 2.64 -6.10 16.50
C ARG A 16 1.73 -6.14 15.28
N GLN A 17 0.85 -5.14 15.15
CA GLN A 17 0.10 -4.89 13.92
C GLN A 17 1.02 -4.13 12.95
N TRP A 18 0.98 -4.48 11.67
CA TRP A 18 1.65 -3.71 10.63
C TRP A 18 0.61 -2.75 10.01
N ARG A 19 1.08 -1.80 9.21
CA ARG A 19 0.28 -0.89 8.41
C ARG A 19 0.82 -0.97 6.99
N LYS A 20 -0.06 -0.86 6.00
CA LYS A 20 0.32 -0.69 4.59
C LYS A 20 0.47 0.80 4.31
N VAL A 21 1.48 1.17 3.53
CA VAL A 21 1.69 2.54 3.05
C VAL A 21 1.67 2.49 1.53
N HIS A 22 0.67 3.14 0.93
CA HIS A 22 0.49 3.24 -0.52
C HIS A 22 1.08 4.56 -0.99
N LEU A 23 2.03 4.51 -1.92
CA LEU A 23 2.74 5.69 -2.44
C LEU A 23 2.50 5.81 -3.94
N GLY A 24 1.80 6.86 -4.34
CA GLY A 24 1.55 7.19 -5.74
C GLY A 24 2.67 8.09 -6.20
N ILE A 25 3.48 7.62 -7.15
CA ILE A 25 4.64 8.35 -7.65
C ILE A 25 4.43 8.60 -9.13
N ASP A 26 4.63 9.85 -9.55
CA ASP A 26 4.66 10.19 -10.97
C ASP A 26 5.93 9.60 -11.62
N ALA A 27 5.75 8.87 -12.72
CA ALA A 27 6.83 8.10 -13.32
C ALA A 27 7.88 8.97 -14.03
N GLU A 28 7.55 10.19 -14.42
CA GLU A 28 8.45 11.09 -15.15
C GLU A 28 9.24 11.99 -14.20
N THR A 29 8.56 12.55 -13.20
CA THR A 29 9.08 13.56 -12.28
C THR A 29 9.58 12.95 -10.96
N LEU A 30 9.16 11.73 -10.63
CA LEU A 30 9.40 11.05 -9.35
C LEU A 30 8.79 11.76 -8.14
N GLU A 31 7.86 12.68 -8.37
CA GLU A 31 7.12 13.34 -7.30
C GLU A 31 6.13 12.38 -6.63
N ILE A 32 5.99 12.51 -5.32
CA ILE A 32 4.91 11.82 -4.59
C ILE A 32 3.62 12.58 -4.85
N ARG A 33 2.67 11.92 -5.51
CA ARG A 33 1.37 12.47 -5.89
C ARG A 33 0.25 12.10 -4.92
N ALA A 34 0.38 10.95 -4.25
CA ALA A 34 -0.60 10.48 -3.28
C ALA A 34 0.05 9.59 -2.20
N ILE A 35 -0.47 9.65 -0.99
CA ILE A 35 -0.05 8.80 0.14
C ILE A 35 -1.31 8.33 0.86
N GLU A 36 -1.39 7.03 1.14
CA GLU A 36 -2.47 6.47 1.96
C GLU A 36 -1.92 5.40 2.92
N VAL A 37 -2.40 5.41 4.18
CA VAL A 37 -1.91 4.48 5.21
C VAL A 37 -3.06 3.64 5.74
N THR A 38 -3.06 2.35 5.40
CA THR A 38 -4.16 1.44 5.76
C THR A 38 -3.74 0.36 6.76
N GLY A 39 -4.75 -0.29 7.34
CA GLY A 39 -4.53 -1.49 8.16
C GLY A 39 -4.14 -2.70 7.30
N ASN A 40 -3.58 -3.72 7.93
CA ASN A 40 -3.12 -4.94 7.25
C ASN A 40 -4.19 -5.69 6.43
N GLY A 41 -5.46 -5.60 6.82
CA GLY A 41 -6.56 -6.29 6.13
C GLY A 41 -7.15 -5.52 4.95
N ALA A 42 -6.69 -4.30 4.69
CA ALA A 42 -7.16 -3.54 3.53
C ALA A 42 -6.39 -4.01 2.29
N GLY A 43 -7.14 -4.47 1.28
CA GLY A 43 -6.57 -4.73 -0.04
C GLY A 43 -6.29 -3.43 -0.80
N ASP A 44 -5.53 -3.52 -1.89
CA ASP A 44 -5.14 -2.34 -2.66
C ASP A 44 -6.31 -1.78 -3.49
N ALA A 45 -7.08 -2.67 -4.14
CA ALA A 45 -8.16 -2.27 -5.05
C ALA A 45 -9.29 -1.45 -4.37
N PRO A 46 -9.77 -1.78 -3.15
CA PRO A 46 -10.77 -0.96 -2.45
C PRO A 46 -10.29 0.44 -2.06
N ILE A 47 -8.98 0.65 -1.92
CA ILE A 47 -8.37 1.91 -1.45
C ILE A 47 -8.05 2.84 -2.62
N LEU A 48 -7.94 2.30 -3.83
CA LEU A 48 -7.61 3.05 -5.05
C LEU A 48 -8.44 4.34 -5.26
N PRO A 49 -9.77 4.38 -5.06
CA PRO A 49 -10.53 5.62 -5.27
C PRO A 49 -10.14 6.75 -4.33
N GLU A 50 -10.03 6.46 -3.03
CA GLU A 50 -9.62 7.44 -2.01
C GLU A 50 -8.18 7.91 -2.23
N TRP A 51 -7.32 6.99 -2.67
CA TRP A 51 -5.92 7.27 -2.97
C TRP A 51 -5.73 8.16 -4.21
N LEU A 52 -6.62 8.08 -5.21
CA LEU A 52 -6.57 8.93 -6.42
C LEU A 52 -7.26 10.29 -6.23
N MET A 53 -8.10 10.46 -5.22
CA MET A 53 -8.83 11.72 -4.96
C MET A 53 -7.94 12.97 -4.86
N PRO A 54 -6.70 12.92 -4.32
CA PRO A 54 -5.82 14.10 -4.26
C PRO A 54 -5.25 14.53 -5.63
N LEU A 55 -5.37 13.70 -6.67
CA LEU A 55 -4.84 14.02 -7.99
C LEU A 55 -5.70 15.08 -8.69
N PRO A 56 -5.10 15.96 -9.52
CA PRO A 56 -5.85 16.90 -10.34
C PRO A 56 -6.80 16.16 -11.30
N ALA A 57 -8.05 16.62 -11.40
CA ALA A 57 -9.07 15.97 -12.23
C ALA A 57 -8.78 16.06 -13.74
N ASP A 58 -7.93 17.00 -14.15
CA ASP A 58 -7.45 17.21 -15.50
C ASP A 58 -6.20 16.39 -15.85
N GLU A 59 -5.63 15.65 -14.89
CA GLU A 59 -4.48 14.79 -15.08
C GLU A 59 -4.93 13.32 -15.25
N PRO A 60 -4.89 12.77 -16.48
CA PRO A 60 -5.33 11.40 -16.71
C PRO A 60 -4.33 10.39 -16.15
N VAL A 61 -4.81 9.49 -15.30
CA VAL A 61 -4.03 8.32 -14.84
C VAL A 61 -3.98 7.29 -15.96
N ALA A 62 -2.82 7.13 -16.60
CA ALA A 62 -2.65 6.20 -17.72
C ALA A 62 -2.66 4.74 -17.25
N THR A 63 -1.90 4.42 -16.20
CA THR A 63 -1.80 3.07 -15.63
C THR A 63 -1.50 3.16 -14.13
N ALA A 64 -1.99 2.19 -13.37
CA ALA A 64 -1.62 1.99 -11.97
C ALA A 64 -1.22 0.52 -11.78
N THR A 65 -0.07 0.29 -11.15
CA THR A 65 0.41 -1.05 -10.80
C THR A 65 0.39 -1.18 -9.30
N LEU A 66 -0.40 -2.14 -8.80
CA LEU A 66 -0.53 -2.48 -7.40
C LEU A 66 0.11 -3.87 -7.21
N ASP A 67 0.81 -4.08 -6.10
CA ASP A 67 1.54 -5.34 -5.90
C ASP A 67 0.62 -6.50 -5.56
N GLY A 68 -0.60 -6.21 -5.05
CA GLY A 68 -1.59 -7.20 -4.60
C GLY A 68 -1.07 -8.13 -3.51
N ALA A 69 0.14 -7.87 -3.01
CA ALA A 69 0.77 -8.67 -1.99
C ALA A 69 0.08 -8.34 -0.67
N TYR A 70 -0.31 -9.38 0.06
CA TYR A 70 -1.08 -9.24 1.30
C TYR A 70 -2.51 -8.69 1.09
N ASP A 71 -3.07 -8.78 -0.12
CA ASP A 71 -4.51 -8.66 -0.30
C ASP A 71 -5.17 -9.94 0.22
N THR A 72 -5.71 -9.86 1.43
CA THR A 72 -6.53 -10.94 1.98
C THR A 72 -7.90 -10.86 1.32
N GLN A 73 -8.29 -11.91 0.59
CA GLN A 73 -9.73 -12.18 0.46
C GLN A 73 -10.24 -12.43 1.87
N GLY A 74 -11.27 -11.69 2.29
CA GLY A 74 -11.93 -11.90 3.57
C GLY A 74 -12.36 -13.36 3.74
#